data_AF-A0A1H9FAF1-F1
#
_entry.id   AF-A0A1H9FAF1-F1
#
_cell.length_a   1.000
_cell.length_b   1.000
_cell.length_c   1.000
_cell.angle_alpha   90.00
_cell.angle_beta   90.00
_cell.angle_gamma   90.00
#
_symmetry.space_group_name_H-M   'P 1'
#
loop_
_entity.id
_entity.type
_entity.pdbx_description
1 polymer ?
#
loop_
_entity_poly.entity_id
_entity_poly.type
_entity_poly.pdbx_seq_one_letter_code
_entity_poly.pdbx_strand_id
1 'polypeptide(L)'
;MKVLRRKHELTTEQKRLDVNLWIIALVSMLVYSIYAVIGSNLSSFFKDSSISVWPRLLTSAAMEYGIAGLGITLVCLLRRESFASYGLKKENALKAIAGAVISFFPLIIFKIASGQFEGYEPLSVMVSNDLHKAGIISTIIGTLIIGLVWGFFEGFNYAVIAEIVSRRHPSKSKFFDWGVLVAAIMGILFHPIHFDTLGIIDFIVTFIALYGMLIVRKRTGNSWGCVFAFIFIWNAF
;
A
#
# COMPACT_ATOMS: atom_id res chain seq x y z
N MET A 1 -42.71 -5.43 25.71
CA MET A 1 -41.63 -6.42 25.42
C MET A 1 -40.36 -5.64 25.04
N LYS A 2 -39.43 -5.41 25.98
CA LYS A 2 -38.15 -4.75 25.69
C LYS A 2 -37.24 -5.78 25.02
N VAL A 3 -37.02 -5.66 23.71
CA VAL A 3 -35.93 -6.36 23.04
C VAL A 3 -34.64 -5.74 23.56
N LEU A 4 -34.08 -6.34 24.62
CA LEU A 4 -32.74 -6.04 25.09
C LEU A 4 -31.80 -6.37 23.92
N ARG A 5 -31.32 -5.32 23.25
CA ARG A 5 -30.24 -5.39 22.27
C ARG A 5 -29.03 -5.99 23.02
N ARG A 6 -28.80 -7.30 22.89
CA ARG A 6 -27.58 -7.93 23.41
C ARG A 6 -26.42 -7.12 22.85
N LYS A 7 -25.62 -6.50 23.71
CA LYS A 7 -24.29 -6.00 23.33
C LYS A 7 -23.60 -7.21 22.73
N HIS A 8 -23.27 -7.14 21.44
CA HIS A 8 -22.54 -8.23 20.81
C HIS A 8 -21.15 -8.23 21.42
N GLU A 9 -20.90 -9.15 22.35
CA GLU A 9 -19.59 -9.29 22.99
C GLU A 9 -18.59 -9.79 21.95
N LEU A 10 -17.50 -9.04 21.78
CA LEU A 10 -16.44 -9.40 20.87
C LEU A 10 -15.71 -10.64 21.37
N THR A 11 -15.41 -11.55 20.45
CA THR A 11 -14.54 -12.69 20.75
C THR A 11 -13.12 -12.23 21.07
N THR A 12 -12.33 -13.07 21.73
CA THR A 12 -10.92 -12.78 22.03
C THR A 12 -10.13 -12.45 20.76
N GLU A 13 -10.41 -13.16 19.66
CA GLU A 13 -9.75 -12.89 18.38
C GLU A 13 -10.20 -11.55 17.77
N GLN A 14 -11.48 -11.19 17.86
CA GLN A 14 -11.94 -9.88 17.39
C GLN A 14 -11.30 -8.73 18.17
N LYS A 15 -11.18 -8.84 19.49
CA LYS A 15 -10.47 -7.85 20.32
C LYS A 15 -9.00 -7.76 19.94
N ARG A 16 -8.37 -8.90 19.63
CA ARG A 16 -6.97 -8.96 19.17
C ARG A 16 -6.80 -8.26 17.82
N LEU A 17 -7.71 -8.47 16.87
CA LEU A 17 -7.72 -7.80 15.57
C LEU A 17 -7.91 -6.29 15.72
N ASP A 18 -8.80 -5.85 16.63
CA ASP A 18 -8.98 -4.42 16.93
C ASP A 18 -7.68 -3.79 17.46
N VAL A 19 -6.99 -4.45 18.39
CA VAL A 19 -5.67 -3.98 18.87
C VAL A 19 -4.64 -3.93 17.75
N ASN A 20 -4.62 -4.92 16.85
CA ASN A 20 -3.70 -4.91 15.71
C ASN A 20 -3.96 -3.71 14.78
N LEU A 21 -5.22 -3.41 14.48
CA LEU A 21 -5.59 -2.24 13.67
C LEU A 21 -5.18 -0.94 14.35
N TRP A 22 -5.40 -0.82 15.65
CA TRP A 22 -4.98 0.38 16.40
C TRP A 22 -3.47 0.56 16.38
N ILE A 23 -2.67 -0.50 16.51
CA ILE A 23 -1.21 -0.41 16.40
C ILE A 23 -0.82 0.11 15.01
N ILE A 24 -1.36 -0.48 13.94
CA ILE A 24 -1.06 -0.05 12.57
C ILE A 24 -1.46 1.42 12.38
N ALA A 25 -2.71 1.77 12.72
CA ALA A 25 -3.24 3.11 12.54
C ALA A 25 -2.47 4.17 13.34
N LEU A 26 -2.19 3.93 14.62
CA LEU A 26 -1.48 4.91 15.46
C LEU A 26 -0.03 5.12 15.01
N VAL A 27 0.65 4.06 14.56
CA VAL A 27 2.01 4.17 14.02
C VAL A 27 2.00 4.98 12.72
N SER A 28 1.13 4.66 11.77
CA SER A 28 1.01 5.42 10.52
C SER A 28 0.64 6.89 10.79
N MET A 29 -0.34 7.15 11.68
CA MET A 29 -0.75 8.50 12.06
C MET A 29 0.36 9.30 12.73
N LEU A 30 1.19 8.68 13.58
CA LEU A 30 2.34 9.34 14.19
C LEU A 30 3.33 9.81 13.12
N VAL A 31 3.65 8.94 12.15
CA VAL A 31 4.59 9.27 11.08
C VAL A 31 4.02 10.36 10.16
N TYR A 32 2.72 10.29 9.84
CA TYR A 32 2.04 11.39 9.12
C TYR A 32 2.03 12.69 9.90
N SER A 33 1.86 12.65 11.23
CA SER A 33 1.90 13.86 12.07
C SER A 33 3.28 14.50 12.05
N ILE A 34 4.35 13.70 12.07
CA ILE A 34 5.71 14.18 11.87
C ILE A 34 5.84 14.82 10.48
N TYR A 35 5.43 14.11 9.42
CA TYR A 35 5.47 14.63 8.05
C TYR A 35 4.67 15.94 7.89
N ALA A 36 3.52 16.08 8.55
CA ALA A 36 2.71 17.29 8.50
C ALA A 36 3.43 18.52 9.09
N VAL A 37 4.32 18.32 10.07
CA VAL A 37 5.07 19.40 10.72
C VAL A 37 6.34 19.77 9.94
N ILE A 38 7.06 18.78 9.41
CA ILE A 38 8.38 19.01 8.75
C ILE A 38 8.39 18.75 7.24
N GLY A 39 7.23 18.50 6.63
CA GLY A 39 7.10 18.02 5.26
C GLY A 39 7.64 18.98 4.20
N SER A 40 7.51 20.29 4.40
CA SER A 40 8.11 21.30 3.51
C SER A 40 9.64 21.18 3.51
N ASN A 41 10.24 21.09 4.70
CA ASN A 41 11.68 20.96 4.87
C ASN A 41 12.18 19.63 4.30
N LEU A 42 11.43 18.54 4.51
CA LEU A 42 11.72 17.23 3.91
C LEU A 42 11.65 17.27 2.38
N SER A 43 10.62 17.91 1.81
CA SER A 43 10.48 18.03 0.35
C SER A 43 11.64 18.81 -0.26
N SER A 44 12.04 19.92 0.35
CA SER A 44 13.22 20.69 -0.07
C SER A 44 14.49 19.83 0.03
N PHE A 45 14.67 19.10 1.13
CA PHE A 45 15.79 18.20 1.34
C PHE A 45 15.85 17.08 0.30
N PHE A 46 14.73 16.42 -0.03
CA PHE A 46 14.69 15.34 -1.02
C PHE A 46 15.00 15.82 -2.44
N LYS A 47 14.63 17.06 -2.77
CA LYS A 47 14.87 17.66 -4.09
C LYS A 47 16.26 18.30 -4.26
N ASP A 48 17.02 18.46 -3.17
CA ASP A 48 18.33 19.08 -3.22
C ASP A 48 19.40 18.10 -3.74
N SER A 49 19.63 18.13 -5.05
CA SER A 49 20.66 17.31 -5.71
C SER A 49 22.10 17.69 -5.34
N SER A 50 22.34 18.78 -4.60
CA SER A 50 23.67 19.08 -4.04
C SER A 50 24.01 18.16 -2.86
N ILE A 51 22.98 17.58 -2.23
CA ILE A 51 23.13 16.59 -1.16
C ILE A 51 23.23 15.19 -1.79
N SER A 52 24.12 14.36 -1.22
CA SER A 52 24.22 12.95 -1.59
C SER A 52 22.84 12.27 -1.65
N VAL A 53 22.67 11.36 -2.61
CA VAL A 53 21.42 10.63 -2.79
C VAL A 53 21.08 9.73 -1.60
N TRP A 54 22.08 9.25 -0.85
CA TRP A 54 21.88 8.26 0.21
C TRP A 54 21.08 8.79 1.42
N PRO A 55 21.44 9.92 2.06
CA PRO A 55 20.62 10.48 3.14
C PRO A 55 19.19 10.78 2.70
N ARG A 56 19.00 11.26 1.46
CA ARG A 56 17.68 11.57 0.89
C ARG A 56 16.85 10.30 0.71
N LEU A 57 17.42 9.26 0.10
CA LEU A 57 16.79 7.96 -0.07
C LEU A 57 16.44 7.33 1.28
N LEU A 58 17.39 7.24 2.21
CA LEU A 58 17.19 6.56 3.49
C LEU A 58 16.17 7.28 4.37
N THR A 59 16.16 8.61 4.35
CA THR A 59 15.15 9.39 5.09
C THR A 59 13.77 9.21 4.47
N SER A 60 13.66 9.28 3.14
CA SER A 60 12.40 9.02 2.42
C SER A 60 11.89 7.59 2.69
N ALA A 61 12.77 6.60 2.61
CA ALA A 61 12.46 5.19 2.88
C ALA A 61 12.06 4.96 4.34
N ALA A 62 12.68 5.65 5.30
CA ALA A 62 12.29 5.57 6.71
C ALA A 62 10.88 6.15 6.94
N MET A 63 10.52 7.25 6.27
CA MET A 63 9.18 7.83 6.33
C MET A 63 8.14 6.88 5.72
N GLU A 64 8.40 6.38 4.52
CA GLU A 64 7.49 5.45 3.84
C GLU A 64 7.34 4.15 4.63
N TYR A 65 8.45 3.56 5.10
CA TYR A 65 8.41 2.38 5.96
C TYR A 65 7.65 2.66 7.26
N GLY A 66 7.81 3.85 7.85
CA GLY A 66 7.04 4.28 9.01
C GLY A 66 5.53 4.30 8.76
N ILE A 67 5.12 4.79 7.59
CA ILE A 67 3.72 4.89 7.17
C ILE A 67 3.12 3.50 6.88
N ALA A 68 3.78 2.70 6.05
CA ALA A 68 3.20 1.49 5.49
C ALA A 68 3.72 0.17 6.10
N GLY A 69 4.93 0.14 6.66
CA GLY A 69 5.59 -1.11 7.06
C GLY A 69 5.77 -1.31 8.58
N LEU A 70 6.03 -0.25 9.33
CA LEU A 70 6.42 -0.33 10.74
C LEU A 70 5.29 -0.87 11.62
N GLY A 71 4.06 -0.38 11.41
CA GLY A 71 2.89 -0.84 12.15
C GLY A 71 2.64 -2.35 12.02
N ILE A 72 2.75 -2.88 10.79
CA ILE A 72 2.62 -4.31 10.51
C ILE A 72 3.77 -5.09 11.14
N THR A 73 4.99 -4.58 11.03
CA THR A 73 6.17 -5.22 11.62
C THR A 73 6.02 -5.35 13.12
N LEU A 74 5.57 -4.30 13.81
CA LEU A 74 5.27 -4.32 15.24
C LEU A 74 4.16 -5.33 15.58
N VAL A 75 3.08 -5.38 14.80
CA VAL A 75 2.03 -6.39 14.99
C VAL A 75 2.61 -7.81 14.85
N CYS A 76 3.37 -8.10 13.80
CA CYS A 76 4.01 -9.39 13.59
C CYS A 76 4.94 -9.77 14.76
N LEU A 77 5.77 -8.85 15.23
CA LEU A 77 6.66 -9.08 16.38
C LEU A 77 5.88 -9.35 17.67
N LEU A 78 4.89 -8.52 17.99
CA LEU A 78 4.05 -8.66 19.19
C LEU A 78 3.24 -9.96 19.17
N ARG A 79 2.82 -10.41 17.99
CA ARG A 79 2.05 -11.64 17.80
C ARG A 79 2.92 -12.87 17.57
N ARG A 80 4.23 -12.71 17.40
CA ARG A 80 5.17 -13.77 17.00
C ARG A 80 4.71 -14.48 15.72
N GLU A 81 4.18 -13.71 14.78
CA GLU A 81 3.73 -14.18 13.46
C GLU A 81 4.69 -13.70 12.38
N SER A 82 4.91 -14.51 11.36
CA SER A 82 5.67 -14.10 10.17
C SER A 82 4.77 -13.35 9.19
N PHE A 83 5.34 -12.52 8.31
CA PHE A 83 4.59 -11.88 7.22
C PHE A 83 3.85 -12.90 6.33
N ALA A 84 4.36 -14.13 6.24
CA ALA A 84 3.71 -15.21 5.49
C ALA A 84 2.31 -15.57 6.03
N SER A 85 2.01 -15.30 7.31
CA SER A 85 0.67 -15.52 7.88
C SER A 85 -0.42 -14.70 7.18
N TYR A 86 -0.05 -13.58 6.55
CA TYR A 86 -0.96 -12.69 5.83
C TYR A 86 -1.08 -12.98 4.33
N GLY A 87 -0.65 -14.16 3.88
CA GLY A 87 -0.92 -14.64 2.52
C GLY A 87 0.26 -14.58 1.55
N LEU A 88 1.50 -14.40 2.02
CA LEU A 88 2.69 -14.60 1.17
C LEU A 88 2.96 -16.10 1.00
N LYS A 89 2.18 -16.73 0.12
CA LYS A 89 2.13 -18.19 -0.11
C LYS A 89 2.49 -18.54 -1.54
N LYS A 90 2.89 -19.79 -1.81
CA LYS A 90 3.13 -20.23 -3.20
C LYS A 90 1.83 -20.58 -3.91
N GLU A 91 0.87 -21.13 -3.16
CA GLU A 91 -0.42 -21.55 -3.67
C GLU A 91 -1.20 -20.36 -4.24
N ASN A 92 -1.68 -20.49 -5.48
CA ASN A 92 -2.39 -19.44 -6.21
C ASN A 92 -1.61 -18.13 -6.45
N ALA A 93 -0.29 -18.07 -6.21
CA ALA A 93 0.49 -16.85 -6.39
C ALA A 93 0.38 -16.28 -7.82
N LEU A 94 0.52 -17.13 -8.85
CA LEU A 94 0.36 -16.72 -10.25
C LEU A 94 -1.05 -16.21 -10.55
N LYS A 95 -2.09 -16.82 -9.98
CA LYS A 95 -3.47 -16.36 -10.15
C LYS A 95 -3.69 -15.01 -9.49
N ALA A 96 -3.08 -14.79 -8.31
CA ALA A 96 -3.14 -13.51 -7.61
C ALA A 96 -2.43 -12.41 -8.39
N ILE A 97 -1.24 -12.69 -8.93
CA ILE A 97 -0.49 -11.77 -9.78
C ILE A 97 -1.28 -11.44 -11.04
N ALA A 98 -1.73 -12.45 -11.80
CA ALA A 98 -2.50 -12.21 -13.02
C ALA A 98 -3.79 -11.41 -12.75
N GLY A 99 -4.53 -11.74 -11.70
CA GLY A 99 -5.75 -10.99 -11.34
C GLY A 99 -5.47 -9.56 -10.86
N ALA A 100 -4.35 -9.33 -10.15
CA ALA A 100 -3.91 -7.99 -9.79
C ALA A 100 -3.59 -7.17 -11.04
N VAL A 101 -2.77 -7.70 -11.95
CA VAL A 101 -2.44 -7.05 -13.24
C VAL A 101 -3.72 -6.71 -14.01
N ILE A 102 -4.68 -7.64 -14.12
CA ILE A 102 -5.98 -7.40 -14.78
C ILE A 102 -6.73 -6.23 -14.14
N SER A 103 -6.70 -6.12 -12.81
CA SER A 103 -7.40 -5.05 -12.09
C SER A 103 -6.83 -3.66 -12.41
N PHE A 104 -5.55 -3.59 -12.80
CA PHE A 104 -4.85 -2.36 -13.14
C PHE A 104 -5.01 -1.90 -14.60
N PHE A 105 -5.56 -2.75 -15.50
CA PHE A 105 -5.74 -2.37 -16.90
C PHE A 105 -6.52 -1.06 -17.11
N PRO A 106 -7.65 -0.81 -16.42
CA PRO A 106 -8.37 0.45 -16.57
C PRO A 106 -7.52 1.68 -16.24
N LEU A 107 -6.69 1.60 -15.18
CA LEU A 107 -5.78 2.67 -14.78
C LEU A 107 -4.68 2.88 -15.83
N ILE A 108 -4.06 1.81 -16.32
CA ILE A 108 -3.01 1.89 -17.35
C ILE A 108 -3.56 2.51 -18.64
N ILE A 109 -4.73 2.04 -19.11
CA ILE A 109 -5.40 2.59 -20.30
C ILE A 109 -5.71 4.07 -20.10
N PHE A 110 -6.20 4.45 -18.92
CA PHE A 110 -6.48 5.85 -18.59
C PHE A 110 -5.21 6.71 -18.64
N LYS A 111 -4.11 6.29 -18.01
CA LYS A 111 -2.84 7.06 -18.03
C LYS A 111 -2.32 7.27 -19.45
N ILE A 112 -2.41 6.25 -20.31
CA ILE A 112 -2.06 6.35 -21.73
C ILE A 112 -3.01 7.30 -22.47
N ALA A 113 -4.32 7.08 -22.37
CA ALA A 113 -5.33 7.83 -23.13
C ALA A 113 -5.46 9.31 -22.72
N SER A 114 -5.16 9.62 -21.46
CA SER A 114 -5.14 10.98 -20.92
C SER A 114 -3.83 11.74 -21.18
N GLY A 115 -2.81 11.08 -21.73
CA GLY A 115 -1.49 11.67 -21.97
C GLY A 115 -0.63 11.81 -20.71
N GLN A 116 -1.00 11.15 -19.60
CA GLN A 116 -0.24 11.15 -18.34
C GLN A 116 0.88 10.11 -18.31
N PHE A 117 1.00 9.26 -19.33
CA PHE A 117 2.04 8.23 -19.41
C PHE A 117 3.34 8.82 -19.97
N GLU A 118 4.33 9.03 -19.10
CA GLU A 118 5.65 9.59 -19.48
C GLU A 118 6.71 8.52 -19.77
N GLY A 119 6.43 7.25 -19.46
CA GLY A 119 7.35 6.14 -19.64
C GLY A 119 7.02 5.01 -18.66
N TYR A 120 7.73 3.89 -18.78
CA TYR A 120 7.65 2.79 -17.82
C TYR A 120 8.95 2.67 -17.04
N GLU A 121 8.93 3.12 -15.79
CA GLU A 121 10.05 3.03 -14.84
C GLU A 121 9.53 2.56 -13.48
N PRO A 122 9.35 1.24 -13.26
CA PRO A 122 8.91 0.72 -11.97
C PRO A 122 9.91 1.05 -10.87
N LEU A 123 9.38 1.25 -9.65
CA LEU A 123 10.18 1.66 -8.49
C LEU A 123 10.85 3.03 -8.70
N SER A 124 10.20 3.93 -9.43
CA SER A 124 10.65 5.32 -9.55
C SER A 124 10.07 6.15 -8.41
N VAL A 125 10.96 6.78 -7.66
CA VAL A 125 10.63 7.72 -6.57
C VAL A 125 11.42 9.01 -6.80
N MET A 126 11.14 10.03 -5.99
CA MET A 126 11.71 11.38 -6.15
C MET A 126 13.24 11.43 -6.35
N VAL A 127 13.99 10.48 -5.78
CA VAL A 127 15.47 10.42 -5.86
C VAL A 127 16.01 9.49 -6.94
N SER A 128 15.17 8.81 -7.72
CA SER A 128 15.59 7.78 -8.70
C SER A 128 16.53 8.33 -9.77
N ASN A 129 16.25 9.51 -10.31
CA ASN A 129 17.14 10.16 -11.28
C ASN A 129 18.55 10.44 -10.71
N ASP A 130 18.64 10.78 -9.43
CA ASP A 130 19.94 11.01 -8.78
C ASP A 130 20.66 9.71 -8.42
N LEU A 131 19.93 8.60 -8.21
CA LEU A 131 20.52 7.26 -8.09
C LEU A 131 21.17 6.84 -9.41
N HIS A 132 20.51 7.06 -10.54
CA HIS A 132 21.05 6.79 -11.88
C HIS A 132 22.33 7.57 -12.15
N LYS A 133 22.35 8.86 -11.79
CA LYS A 133 23.56 9.71 -11.90
C LYS A 133 24.68 9.27 -10.97
N ALA A 134 24.37 8.68 -9.82
CA ALA A 134 25.34 8.16 -8.85
C ALA A 134 25.98 6.82 -9.28
N GLY A 135 25.57 6.26 -10.44
CA GLY A 135 26.18 5.09 -11.07
C GLY A 135 25.45 3.78 -10.79
N ILE A 136 25.77 2.76 -11.58
CA ILE A 136 25.01 1.49 -11.64
C ILE A 136 24.89 0.76 -10.29
N ILE A 137 25.93 0.78 -9.46
CA ILE A 137 25.89 0.14 -8.13
C ILE A 137 24.89 0.88 -7.22
N SER A 138 24.94 2.21 -7.23
CA SER A 138 24.00 3.05 -6.47
C SER A 138 22.57 2.84 -6.94
N THR A 139 22.33 2.78 -8.25
CA THR A 139 21.03 2.43 -8.82
C THR A 139 20.54 1.09 -8.31
N ILE A 140 21.32 0.01 -8.45
CA ILE A 140 20.90 -1.34 -8.03
C ILE A 140 20.54 -1.36 -6.54
N ILE A 141 21.42 -0.86 -5.67
CA ILE A 141 21.20 -0.87 -4.23
C ILE A 141 20.01 0.03 -3.86
N GLY A 142 19.93 1.22 -4.45
CA GLY A 142 18.85 2.16 -4.20
C GLY A 142 17.48 1.62 -4.62
N THR A 143 17.39 1.03 -5.82
CA THR A 143 16.17 0.38 -6.32
C THR A 143 15.79 -0.83 -5.46
N LEU A 144 16.73 -1.58 -4.90
CA LEU A 144 16.41 -2.66 -3.95
C LEU A 144 15.78 -2.12 -2.65
N ILE A 145 16.29 -1.01 -2.13
CA ILE A 145 15.68 -0.32 -0.97
C ILE A 145 14.27 0.15 -1.33
N ILE A 146 14.10 0.74 -2.52
CA ILE A 146 12.80 1.22 -2.99
C ILE A 146 11.81 0.06 -3.14
N GLY A 147 12.24 -1.03 -3.77
CA GLY A 147 11.45 -2.25 -3.95
C GLY A 147 11.05 -2.91 -2.64
N LEU A 148 11.88 -2.82 -1.60
CA LEU A 148 11.51 -3.29 -0.27
C LEU A 148 10.44 -2.40 0.38
N VAL A 149 10.58 -1.08 0.30
CA VAL A 149 9.74 -0.14 1.05
C VAL A 149 8.44 0.19 0.30
N TRP A 150 8.53 0.80 -0.88
CA TRP A 150 7.37 1.15 -1.72
C TRP A 150 6.81 -0.07 -2.45
N GLY A 151 7.67 -1.00 -2.88
CA GLY A 151 7.19 -2.20 -3.57
C GLY A 151 6.53 -3.20 -2.62
N PHE A 152 7.30 -3.69 -1.64
CA PHE A 152 6.85 -4.75 -0.74
C PHE A 152 5.99 -4.22 0.40
N PHE A 153 6.49 -3.32 1.26
CA PHE A 153 5.73 -2.91 2.45
C PHE A 153 4.45 -2.16 2.11
N GLU A 154 4.46 -1.25 1.15
CA GLU A 154 3.25 -0.52 0.72
C GLU A 154 2.16 -1.48 0.18
N GLY A 155 2.48 -2.29 -0.82
CA GLY A 155 1.55 -3.25 -1.40
C GLY A 155 1.07 -4.31 -0.39
N PHE A 156 1.97 -4.77 0.49
CA PHE A 156 1.64 -5.73 1.54
C PHE A 156 0.77 -5.11 2.63
N ASN A 157 0.93 -3.82 2.94
CA ASN A 157 0.11 -3.11 3.92
C ASN A 157 -1.37 -3.16 3.59
N TYR A 158 -1.73 -2.86 2.35
CA TYR A 158 -3.13 -2.96 1.92
C TYR A 158 -3.69 -4.38 2.09
N ALA A 159 -2.90 -5.41 1.80
CA ALA A 159 -3.31 -6.80 1.97
C ALA A 159 -3.50 -7.19 3.45
N VAL A 160 -2.63 -6.71 4.34
CA VAL A 160 -2.70 -6.95 5.80
C VAL A 160 -3.90 -6.23 6.42
N ILE A 161 -4.08 -4.95 6.12
CA ILE A 161 -5.22 -4.16 6.61
C ILE A 161 -6.51 -4.80 6.14
N ALA A 162 -6.60 -5.14 4.84
CA ALA A 162 -7.75 -5.82 4.30
C ALA A 162 -8.03 -7.13 5.07
N GLU A 163 -7.05 -8.01 5.25
CA GLU A 163 -7.22 -9.26 6.00
C GLU A 163 -7.75 -9.04 7.43
N ILE A 164 -7.15 -8.11 8.17
CA ILE A 164 -7.52 -7.87 9.58
C ILE A 164 -8.96 -7.35 9.65
N VAL A 165 -9.33 -6.38 8.80
CA VAL A 165 -10.68 -5.82 8.77
C VAL A 165 -11.69 -6.84 8.24
N SER A 166 -11.38 -7.62 7.20
CA SER A 166 -12.24 -8.69 6.68
C SER A 166 -12.55 -9.72 7.76
N ARG A 167 -11.54 -10.13 8.55
CA ARG A 167 -11.73 -11.06 9.66
C ARG A 167 -12.54 -10.44 10.81
N ARG A 168 -12.38 -9.14 11.03
CA ARG A 168 -13.12 -8.40 12.05
C ARG A 168 -14.59 -8.15 11.69
N HIS A 169 -14.86 -7.95 10.39
CA HIS A 169 -16.17 -7.65 9.81
C HIS A 169 -16.45 -8.55 8.59
N PRO A 170 -16.73 -9.85 8.81
CA PRO A 170 -16.86 -10.81 7.73
C PRO A 170 -18.07 -10.51 6.83
N SER A 171 -17.84 -10.57 5.52
CA SER A 171 -18.86 -10.47 4.48
C SER A 171 -19.04 -11.80 3.74
N LYS A 172 -20.29 -12.20 3.52
CA LYS A 172 -20.64 -13.38 2.70
C LYS A 172 -20.55 -13.13 1.19
N SER A 173 -20.41 -11.87 0.77
CA SER A 173 -20.39 -11.52 -0.66
C SER A 173 -19.07 -11.91 -1.33
N LYS A 174 -19.18 -12.40 -2.57
CA LYS A 174 -18.02 -12.71 -3.44
C LYS A 174 -17.41 -11.45 -4.06
N PHE A 175 -18.17 -10.36 -4.14
CA PHE A 175 -17.77 -9.10 -4.79
C PHE A 175 -17.60 -7.96 -3.79
N PHE A 176 -18.06 -8.14 -2.56
CA PHE A 176 -18.00 -7.13 -1.50
C PHE A 176 -17.32 -7.66 -0.24
N ASP A 177 -16.39 -6.87 0.29
CA ASP A 177 -15.73 -7.11 1.56
C ASP A 177 -15.33 -5.80 2.24
N TRP A 178 -15.58 -5.70 3.54
CA TRP A 178 -15.29 -4.49 4.32
C TRP A 178 -13.80 -4.17 4.39
N GLY A 179 -12.94 -5.18 4.53
CA GLY A 179 -11.50 -4.95 4.57
C GLY A 179 -10.94 -4.51 3.24
N VAL A 180 -11.44 -5.10 2.14
CA VAL A 180 -11.09 -4.67 0.79
C VAL A 180 -11.52 -3.22 0.56
N LEU A 181 -12.75 -2.86 0.94
CA LEU A 181 -13.25 -1.48 0.81
C LEU A 181 -12.40 -0.50 1.63
N VAL A 182 -12.17 -0.78 2.91
CA VAL A 182 -11.41 0.10 3.80
C VAL A 182 -9.98 0.29 3.28
N ALA A 183 -9.29 -0.80 2.91
CA ALA A 183 -7.92 -0.70 2.41
C ALA A 183 -7.84 0.04 1.06
N ALA A 184 -8.79 -0.16 0.14
CA ALA A 184 -8.84 0.59 -1.12
C ALA A 184 -9.10 2.09 -0.91
N ILE A 185 -10.04 2.44 -0.01
CA ILE A 185 -10.30 3.85 0.35
C ILE A 185 -9.06 4.48 0.99
N MET A 186 -8.43 3.77 1.94
CA MET A 186 -7.18 4.24 2.55
C MET A 186 -6.13 4.54 1.48
N GLY A 187 -5.95 3.64 0.50
CA GLY A 187 -5.00 3.88 -0.58
C GLY A 187 -5.27 5.18 -1.30
N ILE A 188 -6.50 5.45 -1.71
CA ILE A 188 -6.83 6.68 -2.46
C ILE A 188 -6.72 7.95 -1.62
N LEU A 189 -7.12 7.89 -0.34
CA LEU A 189 -7.12 9.08 0.53
C LEU A 189 -5.72 9.66 0.76
N PHE A 190 -4.66 8.90 0.49
CA PHE A 190 -3.28 9.36 0.59
C PHE A 190 -2.70 9.90 -0.72
N HIS A 191 -3.49 9.93 -1.81
CA HIS A 191 -3.09 10.55 -3.08
C HIS A 191 -3.81 11.87 -3.34
N PRO A 192 -3.20 12.81 -4.11
CA PRO A 192 -3.87 14.02 -4.55
C PRO A 192 -5.18 13.70 -5.28
N ILE A 193 -6.28 14.34 -4.87
CA ILE A 193 -7.59 14.19 -5.51
C ILE A 193 -7.89 15.47 -6.30
N HIS A 194 -8.08 15.32 -7.61
CA HIS A 194 -8.50 16.38 -8.51
C HIS A 194 -9.99 16.24 -8.82
N PHE A 195 -10.73 17.35 -8.75
CA PHE A 195 -12.20 17.36 -8.94
C PHE A 195 -12.65 17.79 -10.34
N ASP A 196 -11.72 17.86 -11.31
CA ASP A 196 -12.05 18.01 -12.72
C ASP A 196 -12.43 16.66 -13.35
N THR A 197 -12.89 16.68 -14.59
CA THR A 197 -13.38 15.46 -15.27
C THR A 197 -12.32 14.35 -15.32
N LEU A 198 -11.07 14.70 -15.67
CA LEU A 198 -9.98 13.72 -15.73
C LEU A 198 -9.60 13.22 -14.32
N GLY A 199 -9.57 14.10 -13.32
CA GLY A 199 -9.32 13.74 -11.93
C GLY A 199 -10.36 12.80 -11.35
N ILE A 200 -11.64 13.00 -11.66
CA ILE A 200 -12.72 12.10 -11.25
C ILE A 200 -12.56 10.73 -11.93
N ILE A 201 -12.19 10.68 -13.21
CA ILE A 201 -11.94 9.42 -13.90
C ILE A 201 -10.72 8.71 -13.29
N ASP A 202 -9.61 9.43 -13.04
CA ASP A 202 -8.40 8.88 -12.41
C ASP A 202 -8.72 8.27 -11.04
N PHE A 203 -9.51 8.99 -10.23
CA PHE A 203 -9.99 8.51 -8.93
C PHE A 203 -10.78 7.19 -9.07
N ILE A 204 -11.70 7.10 -10.03
CA ILE A 204 -12.52 5.91 -10.26
C ILE A 204 -11.66 4.73 -10.72
N VAL A 205 -10.77 4.92 -11.70
CA VAL A 205 -9.92 3.82 -12.20
C VAL A 205 -8.88 3.38 -11.17
N THR A 206 -8.37 4.31 -10.34
CA THR A 206 -7.51 4.00 -9.21
C THR A 206 -8.24 3.17 -8.16
N PHE A 207 -9.49 3.53 -7.83
CA PHE A 207 -10.33 2.71 -6.95
C PHE A 207 -10.56 1.31 -7.51
N ILE A 208 -10.89 1.19 -8.80
CA ILE A 208 -11.07 -0.10 -9.46
C ILE A 208 -9.79 -0.94 -9.37
N ALA A 209 -8.61 -0.34 -9.58
CA ALA A 209 -7.33 -1.03 -9.50
C ALA A 209 -7.07 -1.58 -8.09
N LEU A 210 -7.14 -0.73 -7.06
CA LEU A 210 -6.88 -1.12 -5.67
C LEU A 210 -7.93 -2.12 -5.16
N TYR A 211 -9.21 -1.83 -5.36
CA TYR A 211 -10.29 -2.70 -4.90
C TYR A 211 -10.27 -4.05 -5.62
N GLY A 212 -10.06 -4.06 -6.95
CA GLY A 212 -9.97 -5.28 -7.75
C GLY A 212 -8.82 -6.17 -7.30
N MET A 213 -7.63 -5.60 -7.12
CA MET A 213 -6.45 -6.30 -6.60
C MET A 213 -6.73 -6.94 -5.24
N LEU A 214 -7.37 -6.22 -4.32
CA LEU A 214 -7.68 -6.73 -2.97
C LEU A 214 -8.79 -7.80 -2.98
N ILE A 215 -9.77 -7.71 -3.88
CA ILE A 215 -10.75 -8.78 -4.11
C ILE A 215 -10.06 -10.05 -4.63
N VAL A 216 -9.11 -9.91 -5.55
CA VAL A 216 -8.30 -11.03 -6.05
C VAL A 216 -7.50 -11.66 -4.92
N ARG A 217 -6.86 -10.86 -4.07
CA ARG A 217 -6.15 -11.33 -2.87
C ARG A 217 -7.07 -12.11 -1.93
N LYS A 218 -8.29 -11.61 -1.66
CA LYS A 218 -9.31 -12.34 -0.85
C LYS A 218 -9.68 -13.68 -1.48
N ARG A 219 -9.92 -13.73 -2.80
CA ARG A 219 -10.36 -14.94 -3.51
C ARG A 219 -9.25 -16.00 -3.62
N THR A 220 -8.01 -15.58 -3.76
CA THR A 220 -6.86 -16.47 -3.93
C THR A 220 -6.22 -16.85 -2.59
N GLY A 221 -6.47 -16.06 -1.53
CA GLY A 221 -5.80 -16.17 -0.24
C GLY A 221 -4.32 -15.77 -0.31
N ASN A 222 -3.94 -14.99 -1.32
CA ASN A 222 -2.54 -14.75 -1.66
C ASN A 222 -2.24 -13.26 -1.91
N SER A 223 -1.26 -12.73 -1.19
CA SER A 223 -0.90 -11.30 -1.15
C SER A 223 0.23 -10.93 -2.11
N TRP A 224 0.86 -11.89 -2.80
CA TRP A 224 1.89 -11.61 -3.80
C TRP A 224 1.36 -10.79 -4.97
N GLY A 225 0.06 -10.88 -5.30
CA GLY A 225 -0.54 -10.01 -6.31
C GLY A 225 -0.48 -8.53 -5.92
N CYS A 226 -0.66 -8.22 -4.64
CA CYS A 226 -0.55 -6.85 -4.14
C CYS A 226 0.90 -6.35 -4.18
N VAL A 227 1.84 -7.14 -3.67
CA VAL A 227 3.28 -6.81 -3.73
C VAL A 227 3.74 -6.64 -5.18
N PHE A 228 3.35 -7.53 -6.09
CA PHE A 228 3.72 -7.44 -7.50
C PHE A 228 3.21 -6.15 -8.14
N ALA A 229 1.93 -5.80 -7.90
CA ALA A 229 1.37 -4.58 -8.45
C ALA A 229 2.14 -3.33 -7.97
N PHE A 230 2.56 -3.29 -6.71
CA PHE A 230 3.30 -2.15 -6.17
C PHE A 230 4.76 -2.08 -6.62
N ILE A 231 5.37 -3.23 -6.91
CA ILE A 231 6.72 -3.28 -7.50
C ILE A 231 6.71 -2.84 -8.97
N PHE A 232 5.75 -3.33 -9.76
CA PHE A 232 5.84 -3.23 -11.22
C PHE A 232 4.83 -2.29 -11.87
N ILE A 233 3.81 -1.83 -11.16
CA ILE A 233 2.69 -1.11 -11.79
C ILE A 233 2.42 0.21 -11.07
N TRP A 234 2.18 0.19 -9.76
CA TRP A 234 1.75 1.36 -9.00
C TRP A 234 2.72 2.54 -9.11
N ASN A 235 4.02 2.27 -8.98
CA ASN A 235 5.09 3.27 -8.97
C ASN A 235 5.89 3.25 -10.29
N ALA A 236 5.22 3.03 -11.43
CA ALA A 236 5.89 2.75 -12.70
C ALA A 236 5.66 3.80 -13.80
N PHE A 237 4.72 4.72 -13.63
CA PHE A 237 4.33 5.71 -14.65
C PHE A 237 3.84 7.00 -14.00
#